data_AF-A0A9D7KQG3-F1
#
_entry.id   AF-A0A9D7KQG3-F1
#
_cell.length_a   1.000
_cell.length_b   1.000
_cell.length_c   1.000
_cell.angle_alpha   90.00
_cell.angle_beta   90.00
_cell.angle_gamma   90.00
#
_symmetry.space_group_name_H-M   'P 1'
#
loop_
_entity.id
_entity.type
_entity.pdbx_description
1 polymer ?
#
loop_
_entity_poly.entity_id
_entity_poly.type
_entity_poly.pdbx_seq_one_letter_code
_entity_poly.pdbx_strand_id
1 'polypeptide(L)'
;MRADGKYISHDTPSTHTTIPFIKNNEFDYEWLVAWADTNTQRILFPIVFIAIIIIIITAVSNGANLTDGLDGLAAGTSSIIGLTLLIFSYVAGNVILAQYLNVMYIPNSGELVIFSAAFIGACVGFLWYNTYPAQVFMGDTGSLALGGIIATLAIIVRKELLIPVLCGIFLMENLSVMVQVSYFKYTRKKYGEGRRIFLMAPLHHHFQKKGYHETKIVARFWIIGVLLAIITIVTLKVR
;
A
#
# COMPACT_ATOMS: atom_id res chain seq x y z
N MET A 1 16.28 5.92 -33.35
CA MET A 1 15.62 6.99 -34.11
C MET A 1 15.31 6.49 -35.51
N ARG A 2 14.03 6.47 -35.91
CA ARG A 2 13.59 6.42 -37.32
C ARG A 2 12.80 7.69 -37.60
N ALA A 3 12.79 8.13 -38.85
CA ALA A 3 12.40 9.46 -39.31
C ALA A 3 10.90 9.83 -39.15
N ASP A 4 10.08 8.99 -38.51
CA ASP A 4 8.62 9.09 -38.61
C ASP A 4 7.89 9.40 -37.28
N GLY A 5 8.59 9.95 -36.28
CA GLY A 5 7.97 10.51 -35.07
C GLY A 5 7.14 9.55 -34.19
N LYS A 6 6.99 8.28 -34.58
CA LYS A 6 6.33 7.23 -33.79
C LYS A 6 7.34 6.59 -32.85
N TYR A 7 7.18 6.83 -31.56
CA TYR A 7 7.78 6.00 -30.53
C TYR A 7 7.16 4.61 -30.65
N ILE A 8 7.85 3.68 -31.31
CA ILE A 8 7.56 2.26 -31.15
C ILE A 8 8.11 1.90 -29.78
N SER A 9 7.27 1.95 -28.74
CA SER A 9 7.59 1.30 -27.48
C SER A 9 7.65 -0.19 -27.78
N HIS A 10 8.86 -0.74 -27.88
CA HIS A 10 9.01 -2.17 -27.65
C HIS A 10 8.65 -2.40 -26.18
N ASP A 11 7.45 -2.93 -25.91
CA ASP A 11 7.07 -3.44 -24.60
C ASP A 11 7.93 -4.68 -24.32
N THR A 12 9.16 -4.45 -23.86
CA THR A 12 9.95 -5.50 -23.23
C THR A 12 9.45 -5.64 -21.79
N PRO A 13 8.95 -6.82 -21.38
CA PRO A 13 8.60 -7.07 -19.99
C PRO A 13 9.81 -6.77 -19.10
N SER A 14 9.74 -5.74 -18.27
CA SER A 14 10.81 -5.38 -17.35
C SER A 14 10.55 -5.96 -15.96
N THR A 15 11.54 -6.69 -15.47
CA THR A 15 11.62 -7.33 -14.15
C THR A 15 12.18 -6.40 -13.08
N HIS A 16 12.52 -5.17 -13.45
CA HIS A 16 13.12 -4.20 -12.55
C HIS A 16 12.05 -3.44 -11.75
N THR A 17 12.23 -3.43 -10.43
CA THR A 17 11.47 -2.60 -9.49
C THR A 17 12.43 -1.76 -8.65
N THR A 18 12.01 -0.61 -8.16
CA THR A 18 12.92 0.25 -7.40
C THR A 18 13.04 -0.20 -5.94
N ILE A 19 14.24 -0.54 -5.46
CA ILE A 19 14.48 -0.85 -4.04
C ILE A 19 14.43 0.44 -3.22
N PRO A 20 13.68 0.47 -2.11
CA PRO A 20 13.75 1.57 -1.18
C PRO A 20 15.02 1.46 -0.31
N PHE A 21 15.61 2.60 0.05
CA PHE A 21 16.73 2.70 1.01
C PHE A 21 18.15 2.27 0.53
N ILE A 22 18.38 1.99 -0.76
CA ILE A 22 19.70 1.64 -1.31
C ILE A 22 20.04 2.52 -2.53
N LYS A 23 21.30 2.99 -2.64
CA LYS A 23 21.81 3.80 -3.74
C LYS A 23 22.16 2.91 -4.95
N ASN A 24 21.67 3.24 -6.14
CA ASN A 24 21.84 2.51 -7.41
C ASN A 24 21.53 1.00 -7.31
N ASN A 25 20.26 0.59 -7.24
CA ASN A 25 19.89 -0.79 -7.57
C ASN A 25 18.42 -0.93 -7.93
N GLU A 26 18.18 -1.21 -9.20
CA GLU A 26 16.96 -1.86 -9.66
C GLU A 26 16.93 -3.27 -9.04
N PHE A 27 15.86 -3.60 -8.30
CA PHE A 27 15.59 -4.97 -7.88
C PHE A 27 15.13 -5.72 -9.12
N ASP A 28 16.00 -6.59 -9.62
CA ASP A 28 15.56 -7.58 -10.58
C ASP A 28 14.97 -8.77 -9.83
N TYR A 29 13.68 -9.02 -10.06
CA TYR A 29 13.02 -10.22 -9.55
C TYR A 29 13.68 -11.52 -10.04
N GLU A 30 14.51 -11.49 -11.09
CA GLU A 30 15.37 -12.60 -11.50
C GLU A 30 16.26 -13.12 -10.36
N TRP A 31 16.64 -12.27 -9.38
CA TRP A 31 17.41 -12.71 -8.22
C TRP A 31 16.71 -13.81 -7.40
N LEU A 32 15.38 -13.80 -7.28
CA LEU A 32 14.62 -14.83 -6.55
C LEU A 32 14.68 -16.20 -7.23
N VAL A 33 15.04 -16.22 -8.51
CA VAL A 33 15.11 -17.42 -9.35
C VAL A 33 16.53 -17.65 -9.88
N ALA A 34 17.53 -16.90 -9.39
CA ALA A 34 18.91 -16.94 -9.85
C ALA A 34 19.58 -18.31 -9.65
N TRP A 35 19.00 -19.17 -8.81
CA TRP A 35 19.43 -20.54 -8.58
C TRP A 35 18.97 -21.54 -9.65
N ALA A 36 18.06 -21.14 -10.55
CA ALA A 36 17.51 -21.99 -11.60
C ALA A 36 18.13 -21.69 -12.98
N ASP A 37 18.10 -22.67 -13.88
CA ASP A 37 18.59 -22.51 -15.26
C ASP A 37 17.80 -21.44 -16.04
N THR A 38 18.41 -20.85 -17.07
CA THR A 38 17.86 -19.75 -17.87
C THR A 38 16.47 -20.04 -18.44
N ASN A 39 16.19 -21.29 -18.84
CA ASN A 39 14.86 -21.69 -19.31
C ASN A 39 13.85 -21.81 -18.16
N THR A 40 14.30 -22.26 -16.99
CA THR A 40 13.47 -22.38 -15.80
C THR A 40 13.13 -21.01 -15.19
N GLN A 41 14.05 -20.05 -15.25
CA GLN A 41 13.84 -18.66 -14.82
C GLN A 41 12.69 -17.98 -15.58
N ARG A 42 12.66 -18.15 -16.92
CA ARG A 42 11.58 -17.58 -17.76
C ARG A 42 10.19 -18.06 -17.40
N ILE A 43 10.07 -19.28 -16.85
CA ILE A 43 8.77 -19.87 -16.46
C ILE A 43 8.45 -19.54 -15.00
N LEU A 44 9.42 -19.65 -14.10
CA LEU A 44 9.21 -19.44 -12.66
C LEU A 44 9.02 -17.96 -12.30
N PHE A 45 9.69 -17.04 -12.98
CA PHE A 45 9.61 -15.61 -12.66
C PHE A 45 8.17 -15.07 -12.71
N PRO A 46 7.40 -15.23 -13.80
CA PRO A 46 6.02 -14.76 -13.85
C PRO A 46 5.14 -15.37 -12.75
N ILE A 47 5.35 -16.66 -12.43
CA ILE A 47 4.57 -17.36 -11.40
C ILE A 47 4.85 -16.79 -10.02
N VAL A 48 6.13 -16.60 -9.66
CA VAL A 48 6.53 -16.02 -8.38
C VAL A 48 6.07 -14.57 -8.26
N PHE A 49 6.21 -13.79 -9.33
CA PHE A 49 5.77 -12.40 -9.35
C PHE A 49 4.25 -12.27 -9.18
N ILE A 50 3.46 -13.10 -9.89
CA ILE A 50 2.00 -13.15 -9.73
C ILE A 50 1.63 -13.55 -8.29
N ALA A 51 2.29 -14.54 -7.71
CA ALA A 51 2.04 -14.96 -6.33
C ALA A 51 2.32 -13.82 -5.33
N ILE A 52 3.42 -13.09 -5.51
CA ILE A 52 3.76 -11.91 -4.69
C ILE A 52 2.68 -10.83 -4.84
N ILE A 53 2.24 -10.52 -6.05
CA ILE A 53 1.17 -9.54 -6.30
C ILE A 53 -0.13 -9.95 -5.60
N ILE A 54 -0.53 -11.22 -5.70
CA ILE A 54 -1.73 -11.74 -5.03
C ILE A 54 -1.61 -11.53 -3.52
N ILE A 55 -0.46 -11.84 -2.93
CA ILE A 55 -0.23 -11.62 -1.49
C ILE A 55 -0.32 -10.14 -1.13
N ILE A 56 0.29 -9.25 -1.92
CA ILE A 56 0.26 -7.81 -1.68
C ILE A 56 -1.17 -7.27 -1.75
N ILE A 57 -1.90 -7.56 -2.83
CA ILE A 57 -3.27 -7.07 -3.02
C ILE A 57 -4.17 -7.60 -1.90
N THR A 58 -4.11 -8.90 -1.62
CA THR A 58 -4.94 -9.49 -0.54
C THR A 58 -4.58 -8.94 0.83
N ALA A 59 -3.30 -8.73 1.14
CA ALA A 59 -2.88 -8.16 2.43
C ALA A 59 -3.35 -6.71 2.61
N VAL A 60 -3.24 -5.89 1.57
CA VAL A 60 -3.63 -4.47 1.62
C VAL A 60 -5.16 -4.32 1.62
N SER A 61 -5.89 -5.08 0.79
CA SER A 61 -7.37 -5.09 0.80
C SER A 61 -7.95 -5.52 2.14
N ASN A 62 -7.46 -6.63 2.71
CA ASN A 62 -7.92 -7.06 4.03
C ASN A 62 -7.46 -6.09 5.14
N GLY A 63 -6.27 -5.50 5.01
CA GLY A 63 -5.80 -4.48 5.94
C GLY A 63 -6.68 -3.22 5.93
N ALA A 64 -7.09 -2.75 4.75
CA ALA A 64 -8.02 -1.63 4.60
C ALA A 64 -9.40 -1.95 5.18
N ASN A 65 -9.92 -3.16 4.94
CA ASN A 65 -11.18 -3.64 5.52
C ASN A 65 -11.13 -3.71 7.06
N LEU A 66 -10.06 -4.28 7.62
CA LEU A 66 -9.87 -4.29 9.08
C LEU A 66 -9.69 -2.90 9.68
N THR A 67 -9.25 -1.90 8.90
CA THR A 67 -9.07 -0.52 9.34
C THR A 67 -10.38 0.28 9.29
N ASP A 68 -11.41 -0.21 8.60
CA ASP A 68 -12.75 0.40 8.51
C ASP A 68 -13.61 0.08 9.75
N GLY A 69 -13.02 0.20 10.94
CA GLY A 69 -13.67 -0.06 12.23
C GLY A 69 -14.00 1.20 13.04
N LEU A 70 -13.54 2.37 12.59
CA LEU A 70 -13.83 3.68 13.18
C LEU A 70 -14.18 4.71 12.11
N ASP A 71 -15.08 5.61 12.45
CA ASP A 71 -15.52 6.76 11.64
C ASP A 71 -14.34 7.59 11.11
N GLY A 72 -14.18 7.62 9.79
CA GLY A 72 -13.14 8.36 9.08
C GLY A 72 -11.76 7.72 9.07
N LEU A 73 -11.53 6.59 9.74
CA LEU A 73 -10.21 5.98 9.83
C LEU A 73 -9.72 5.49 8.46
N ALA A 74 -10.43 4.54 7.84
CA ALA A 74 -10.04 3.92 6.58
C ALA A 74 -10.00 4.94 5.42
N ALA A 75 -11.04 5.77 5.28
CA ALA A 75 -11.12 6.79 4.24
C ALA A 75 -10.02 7.85 4.38
N GLY A 76 -9.75 8.33 5.60
CA GLY A 76 -8.69 9.31 5.84
C GLY A 76 -7.30 8.76 5.58
N THR A 77 -6.99 7.55 6.06
CA THR A 77 -5.70 6.90 5.77
C THR A 77 -5.52 6.59 4.28
N SER A 78 -6.60 6.21 3.58
CA SER A 78 -6.56 5.94 2.14
C SER A 78 -6.32 7.21 1.32
N SER A 79 -6.91 8.34 1.74
CA SER A 79 -6.66 9.65 1.12
C SER A 79 -5.18 10.03 1.17
N ILE A 80 -4.53 9.81 2.31
CA ILE A 80 -3.10 10.12 2.51
C ILE A 80 -2.22 9.23 1.62
N ILE A 81 -2.53 7.93 1.57
CA ILE A 81 -1.82 6.97 0.70
C ILE A 81 -2.02 7.33 -0.77
N GLY A 82 -3.26 7.59 -1.19
CA GLY A 82 -3.62 8.00 -2.53
C GLY A 82 -2.90 9.26 -2.98
N LEU A 83 -2.79 10.27 -2.11
CA LEU A 83 -2.03 11.50 -2.38
C LEU A 83 -0.54 11.20 -2.63
N THR A 84 0.05 10.30 -1.85
CA THR A 84 1.44 9.89 -2.02
C THR A 84 1.66 9.18 -3.36
N LEU A 85 0.75 8.26 -3.73
CA LEU A 85 0.79 7.55 -5.00
C LEU A 85 0.52 8.48 -6.19
N LEU A 86 -0.32 9.50 -6.04
CA LEU A 86 -0.52 10.56 -7.03
C LEU A 86 0.79 11.29 -7.31
N ILE A 87 1.50 11.73 -6.25
CA ILE A 87 2.80 12.40 -6.38
C ILE A 87 3.80 11.50 -7.10
N PHE A 88 3.88 10.21 -6.75
CA PHE A 88 4.75 9.26 -7.44
C PHE A 88 4.38 9.06 -8.90
N SER A 89 3.09 8.94 -9.21
CA SER A 89 2.61 8.79 -10.59
C SER A 89 2.97 10.00 -11.44
N TYR A 90 2.86 11.21 -10.86
CA TYR A 90 3.20 12.47 -11.53
C TYR A 90 4.71 12.59 -11.78
N VAL A 91 5.52 12.28 -10.77
CA VAL A 91 6.99 12.29 -10.89
C VAL A 91 7.48 11.28 -11.93
N ALA A 92 6.97 10.04 -11.87
CA ALA A 92 7.36 8.98 -12.80
C ALA A 92 6.92 9.26 -14.25
N GLY A 93 5.87 10.05 -14.44
CA GLY A 93 5.32 10.39 -15.76
C GLY A 93 5.97 11.60 -16.42
N ASN A 94 6.83 12.33 -15.71
CA ASN A 94 7.53 13.48 -16.25
C ASN A 94 9.02 13.14 -16.43
N VAL A 95 9.49 13.16 -17.68
CA VAL A 95 10.88 12.79 -18.04
C VAL A 95 11.91 13.61 -17.25
N ILE A 96 11.68 14.91 -17.06
CA ILE A 96 12.62 15.81 -16.38
C ILE A 96 12.68 15.48 -14.89
N LEU A 97 11.53 15.28 -14.25
CA LEU A 97 11.46 14.95 -12.83
C LEU A 97 11.97 13.54 -12.54
N ALA A 98 11.67 12.57 -13.39
CA ALA A 98 12.15 11.21 -13.29
C ALA A 98 13.69 11.16 -13.36
N GLN A 99 14.30 11.90 -14.30
CA GLN A 99 15.76 12.01 -14.39
C GLN A 99 16.35 12.75 -13.18
N TYR A 100 15.76 13.87 -12.77
CA TYR A 100 16.27 14.66 -11.64
C TYR A 100 16.22 13.90 -10.31
N LEU A 101 15.16 13.13 -10.07
CA LEU A 101 14.97 12.35 -8.84
C LEU A 101 15.52 10.91 -8.94
N ASN A 102 16.15 10.55 -10.06
CA ASN A 102 16.65 9.21 -10.33
C ASN A 102 15.58 8.12 -10.07
N VAL A 103 14.41 8.32 -10.67
CA VAL A 103 13.25 7.43 -10.61
C VAL A 103 13.00 6.84 -11.99
N MET A 104 12.59 5.57 -12.05
CA MET A 104 12.16 4.92 -13.29
C MET A 104 11.06 5.75 -13.97
N TYR A 105 11.31 6.15 -15.21
CA TYR A 105 10.33 6.83 -16.04
C TYR A 105 9.29 5.83 -16.53
N ILE A 106 8.00 6.13 -16.31
CA ILE A 106 6.88 5.30 -16.73
C ILE A 106 6.07 6.11 -17.74
N PRO A 107 6.14 5.76 -19.05
CA PRO A 107 5.36 6.43 -20.07
C PRO A 107 3.85 6.41 -19.74
N ASN A 108 3.16 7.51 -20.00
CA ASN A 108 1.71 7.66 -19.82
C ASN A 108 1.19 7.49 -18.38
N SER A 109 2.05 7.46 -17.35
CA SER A 109 1.59 7.42 -15.95
C SER A 109 0.83 8.69 -15.51
N GLY A 110 0.74 9.71 -16.36
CA GLY A 110 -0.14 10.86 -16.17
C GLY A 110 -1.61 10.50 -16.05
N GLU A 111 -2.08 9.43 -16.69
CA GLU A 111 -3.46 8.95 -16.55
C GLU A 111 -3.75 8.47 -15.12
N LEU A 112 -2.75 7.87 -14.47
CA LEU A 112 -2.83 7.44 -13.08
C LEU A 112 -2.96 8.62 -12.12
N VAL A 113 -2.43 9.79 -12.48
CA VAL A 113 -2.59 11.03 -11.70
C VAL A 113 -4.06 11.45 -11.69
N ILE A 114 -4.74 11.39 -12.85
CA ILE A 114 -6.17 11.74 -12.97
C ILE A 114 -7.01 10.78 -12.13
N PHE A 115 -6.78 9.48 -12.28
CA PHE A 115 -7.49 8.47 -11.50
C PHE A 115 -7.23 8.62 -10.00
N SER A 116 -5.97 8.83 -9.58
CA SER A 116 -5.61 9.03 -8.17
C SER A 116 -6.24 10.30 -7.61
N ALA A 117 -6.34 11.38 -8.40
CA ALA A 117 -7.00 12.62 -7.98
C ALA A 117 -8.50 12.40 -7.76
N ALA A 118 -9.17 11.67 -8.66
CA ALA A 118 -10.57 11.29 -8.50
C ALA A 118 -10.79 10.39 -7.27
N PHE A 119 -9.90 9.42 -7.05
CA PHE A 119 -9.90 8.55 -5.87
C PHE A 119 -9.78 9.33 -4.56
N ILE A 120 -8.82 10.28 -4.48
CA ILE A 120 -8.66 11.15 -3.30
C ILE A 120 -9.89 12.03 -3.11
N GLY A 121 -10.40 12.62 -4.19
CA GLY A 121 -11.63 13.43 -4.16
C GLY A 121 -12.83 12.64 -3.65
N ALA A 122 -12.99 11.39 -4.08
CA ALA A 122 -14.02 10.49 -3.58
C ALA A 122 -13.83 10.15 -2.10
N CYS A 123 -12.60 9.87 -1.66
CA CYS A 123 -12.31 9.61 -0.24
C CYS A 123 -12.61 10.83 0.65
N VAL A 124 -12.21 12.03 0.21
CA VAL A 124 -12.48 13.30 0.94
C VAL A 124 -13.98 13.63 0.93
N GLY A 125 -14.66 13.44 -0.20
CA GLY A 125 -16.11 13.62 -0.29
C GLY A 125 -16.88 12.62 0.58
N PHE A 126 -16.45 11.37 0.62
CA PHE A 126 -17.01 10.37 1.54
C PHE A 126 -16.75 10.73 3.01
N LEU A 127 -15.54 11.20 3.33
CA LEU A 127 -15.15 11.60 4.67
C LEU A 127 -16.03 12.72 5.23
N TRP A 128 -16.58 13.60 4.40
CA TRP A 128 -17.56 14.60 4.80
C TRP A 128 -18.76 13.99 5.54
N TYR A 129 -19.21 12.81 5.10
CA TYR A 129 -20.35 12.09 5.68
C TYR A 129 -19.94 11.00 6.68
N ASN A 130 -18.68 10.55 6.64
CA ASN A 130 -18.17 9.47 7.47
C ASN A 130 -17.36 9.95 8.69
N THR A 131 -17.03 11.23 8.79
CA THR A 131 -16.40 11.79 10.00
C THR A 131 -17.35 11.69 11.19
N TYR A 132 -16.81 11.37 12.37
CA TYR A 132 -17.59 11.18 13.58
C TYR A 132 -18.52 12.37 13.90
N PRO A 133 -19.81 12.13 14.18
CA PRO A 133 -20.54 10.85 14.09
C PRO A 133 -20.92 10.49 12.64
N ALA A 134 -20.57 9.28 12.18
CA ALA A 134 -20.80 8.88 10.79
C ALA A 134 -22.29 8.81 10.41
N GLN A 135 -22.62 9.35 9.24
CA GLN A 135 -23.93 9.27 8.59
C GLN A 135 -24.00 8.13 7.57
N VAL A 136 -22.85 7.81 6.96
CA VAL A 136 -22.70 6.76 5.95
C VAL A 136 -21.52 5.88 6.33
N PHE A 137 -21.73 4.56 6.31
CA PHE A 137 -20.67 3.57 6.50
C PHE A 137 -20.14 3.08 5.15
N MET A 138 -18.85 2.78 5.12
CA MET A 138 -18.15 2.37 3.90
C MET A 138 -18.50 0.92 3.53
N GLY A 139 -18.44 0.02 4.52
CA GLY A 139 -18.73 -1.40 4.35
C GLY A 139 -17.67 -2.13 3.52
N ASP A 140 -17.90 -3.43 3.29
CA ASP A 140 -16.92 -4.28 2.59
C ASP A 140 -16.69 -3.84 1.15
N THR A 141 -17.73 -3.33 0.47
CA THR A 141 -17.65 -2.85 -0.91
C THR A 141 -16.63 -1.73 -1.05
N GLY A 142 -16.67 -0.74 -0.17
CA GLY A 142 -15.74 0.38 -0.22
C GLY A 142 -14.36 0.00 0.29
N SER A 143 -14.27 -0.65 1.45
CA SER A 143 -13.00 -0.89 2.12
C SER A 143 -12.09 -1.88 1.39
N LEU A 144 -12.63 -2.97 0.82
CA LEU A 144 -11.86 -3.90 -0.01
C LEU A 144 -11.41 -3.25 -1.32
N ALA A 145 -12.28 -2.43 -1.93
CA ALA A 145 -11.97 -1.66 -3.12
C ALA A 145 -10.84 -0.65 -2.88
N LEU A 146 -10.89 0.11 -1.77
CA LEU A 146 -9.82 1.06 -1.41
C LEU A 146 -8.47 0.38 -1.34
N GLY A 147 -8.36 -0.74 -0.60
CA GLY A 147 -7.09 -1.45 -0.48
C GLY A 147 -6.64 -2.09 -1.81
N GLY A 148 -7.57 -2.57 -2.63
CA GLY A 148 -7.26 -3.13 -3.95
C GLY A 148 -6.75 -2.08 -4.93
N ILE A 149 -7.39 -0.92 -4.95
CA ILE A 149 -6.97 0.25 -5.74
C ILE A 149 -5.57 0.70 -5.31
N ILE A 150 -5.35 0.87 -4.00
CA ILE A 150 -4.05 1.31 -3.45
C ILE A 150 -2.93 0.34 -3.83
N ALA A 151 -3.15 -0.97 -3.64
CA ALA A 151 -2.16 -1.98 -4.00
C ALA A 151 -1.87 -1.97 -5.51
N THR A 152 -2.92 -1.88 -6.34
CA THR A 152 -2.79 -1.85 -7.80
C THR A 152 -2.03 -0.62 -8.27
N LEU A 153 -2.38 0.57 -7.76
CA LEU A 153 -1.67 1.81 -8.08
C LEU A 153 -0.20 1.74 -7.67
N ALA A 154 0.12 1.20 -6.49
CA ALA A 154 1.49 1.05 -6.04
C ALA A 154 2.31 0.09 -6.93
N ILE A 155 1.70 -1.00 -7.43
CA ILE A 155 2.33 -1.94 -8.35
C ILE A 155 2.57 -1.30 -9.73
N ILE A 156 1.55 -0.61 -10.29
CA ILE A 156 1.68 0.02 -11.61
C ILE A 156 2.78 1.09 -11.60
N VAL A 157 2.91 1.85 -10.51
CA VAL A 157 3.94 2.90 -10.36
C VAL A 157 5.31 2.31 -9.96
N ARG A 158 5.44 0.98 -9.88
CA ARG A 158 6.67 0.27 -9.50
C ARG A 158 7.20 0.66 -8.11
N LYS A 159 6.29 0.84 -7.15
CA LYS A 159 6.54 1.20 -5.74
C LYS A 159 6.02 0.16 -4.75
N GLU A 160 5.87 -1.07 -5.18
CA GLU A 160 5.37 -2.20 -4.37
C GLU A 160 6.24 -2.46 -3.13
N LEU A 161 7.56 -2.26 -3.21
CA LEU A 161 8.47 -2.41 -2.07
C LEU A 161 8.30 -1.33 -0.99
N LEU A 162 7.64 -0.22 -1.32
CA LEU A 162 7.31 0.85 -0.38
C LEU A 162 5.95 0.65 0.31
N ILE A 163 5.13 -0.31 -0.15
CA ILE A 163 3.83 -0.63 0.46
C ILE A 163 3.95 -0.93 1.97
N PRO A 164 4.96 -1.67 2.46
CA PRO A 164 5.10 -1.91 3.89
C PRO A 164 5.16 -0.65 4.75
N VAL A 165 5.78 0.41 4.22
CA VAL A 165 5.90 1.70 4.90
C VAL A 165 4.66 2.54 4.65
N LEU A 166 4.26 2.69 3.38
CA LEU A 166 3.15 3.55 2.98
C LEU A 166 1.80 3.09 3.55
N CYS A 167 1.53 1.79 3.47
CA CYS A 167 0.33 1.15 4.02
C CYS A 167 0.55 0.64 5.46
N GLY A 168 1.54 1.20 6.18
CA GLY A 168 1.95 0.69 7.50
C GLY A 168 0.80 0.59 8.51
N ILE A 169 -0.18 1.50 8.45
CA ILE A 169 -1.38 1.42 9.30
C ILE A 169 -2.20 0.16 8.99
N PHE A 170 -2.54 -0.08 7.72
CA PHE A 170 -3.30 -1.27 7.30
C PHE A 170 -2.59 -2.56 7.67
N LEU A 171 -1.27 -2.59 7.51
CA LEU A 171 -0.48 -3.76 7.85
C LEU A 171 -0.38 -3.96 9.35
N MET A 172 -0.22 -2.90 10.15
CA MET A 172 -0.20 -3.00 11.61
C MET A 172 -1.55 -3.46 12.16
N GLU A 173 -2.66 -2.99 11.59
CA GLU A 173 -4.00 -3.46 11.94
C GLU A 173 -4.16 -4.94 11.62
N ASN A 174 -3.78 -5.37 10.42
CA ASN A 174 -3.83 -6.76 9.99
C ASN A 174 -2.93 -7.67 10.85
N LEU A 175 -1.67 -7.26 11.07
CA LEU A 175 -0.72 -7.98 11.92
C LEU A 175 -1.23 -8.13 13.35
N SER A 176 -1.90 -7.11 13.89
CA SER A 176 -2.47 -7.19 15.24
C SER A 176 -3.53 -8.29 15.36
N VAL A 177 -4.37 -8.46 14.34
CA VAL A 177 -5.38 -9.52 14.28
C VAL A 177 -4.71 -10.88 14.12
N MET A 178 -3.75 -11.01 13.19
CA MET A 178 -3.03 -12.26 12.97
C MET A 178 -2.31 -12.73 14.25
N VAL A 179 -1.58 -11.84 14.92
CA VAL A 179 -0.88 -12.11 16.17
C VAL A 179 -1.87 -12.48 17.28
N GLN A 180 -2.96 -11.73 17.44
CA GLN A 180 -3.97 -11.98 18.45
C GLN A 180 -4.63 -13.36 18.28
N VAL A 181 -5.09 -13.69 17.06
CA VAL A 181 -5.76 -14.96 16.76
C VAL A 181 -4.81 -16.13 16.91
N SER A 182 -3.57 -15.99 16.43
CA SER A 182 -2.55 -17.04 16.50
C SER A 182 -2.16 -17.33 17.96
N TYR A 183 -1.95 -16.27 18.76
CA TYR A 183 -1.63 -16.41 20.17
C TYR A 183 -2.78 -17.02 20.97
N PHE A 184 -4.01 -16.56 20.76
CA PHE A 184 -5.18 -17.12 21.44
C PHE A 184 -5.37 -18.62 21.15
N LYS A 185 -5.20 -19.03 19.88
CA LYS A 185 -5.24 -20.44 19.48
C LYS A 185 -4.11 -21.25 20.12
N TYR A 186 -2.88 -20.72 20.13
CA TYR A 186 -1.72 -21.36 20.72
C TYR A 186 -1.89 -21.58 22.23
N THR A 187 -2.27 -20.54 22.98
CA THR A 187 -2.40 -20.64 24.44
C THR A 187 -3.57 -21.53 24.84
N ARG A 188 -4.67 -21.51 24.09
CA ARG A 188 -5.80 -22.42 24.33
C ARG A 188 -5.38 -23.88 24.14
N LYS A 189 -4.56 -24.18 23.13
CA LYS A 189 -4.03 -25.53 22.90
C LYS A 189 -3.03 -25.96 23.97
N LYS A 190 -2.19 -25.04 24.47
CA LYS A 190 -1.11 -25.35 25.42
C LYS A 190 -1.53 -25.35 26.89
N TYR A 191 -2.41 -24.42 27.28
CA TYR A 191 -2.75 -24.15 28.67
C TYR A 191 -4.25 -24.33 28.97
N GLY A 192 -5.06 -24.81 28.02
CA GLY A 192 -6.51 -24.96 28.17
C GLY A 192 -7.31 -23.65 28.05
N GLU A 193 -6.68 -22.50 28.35
CA GLU A 193 -7.30 -21.18 28.31
C GLU A 193 -6.71 -20.28 27.23
N GLY A 194 -7.59 -19.55 26.52
CA GLY A 194 -7.19 -18.57 25.52
C GLY A 194 -6.76 -17.25 26.18
N ARG A 195 -5.50 -16.85 26.00
CA ARG A 195 -4.96 -15.58 26.47
C ARG A 195 -4.90 -14.60 25.31
N ARG A 196 -5.03 -13.30 25.61
CA ARG A 196 -5.04 -12.21 24.63
C ARG A 196 -3.80 -11.32 24.84
N ILE A 197 -3.17 -10.87 23.76
CA ILE A 197 -2.03 -9.93 23.81
C ILE A 197 -2.57 -8.50 23.87
N PHE A 198 -3.49 -8.18 22.97
CA PHE A 198 -4.22 -6.93 22.96
C PHE A 198 -5.56 -7.10 23.67
N LEU A 199 -6.03 -6.06 24.38
CA LEU A 199 -7.37 -6.02 24.97
C LEU A 199 -8.47 -6.41 23.97
N MET A 200 -8.36 -5.92 22.73
CA MET A 200 -9.18 -6.26 21.57
C MET A 200 -8.32 -6.06 20.32
N ALA A 201 -8.56 -6.85 19.27
CA ALA A 201 -7.98 -6.63 17.95
C ALA A 201 -9.12 -6.26 16.99
N PRO A 202 -8.92 -5.35 16.01
CA PRO A 202 -7.65 -4.70 15.63
C PRO A 202 -7.15 -3.62 16.62
N LEU A 203 -6.01 -2.97 16.33
CA LEU A 203 -5.32 -2.01 17.22
C LEU A 203 -6.18 -0.81 17.60
N HIS A 204 -6.99 -0.27 16.69
CA HIS A 204 -7.87 0.85 17.03
C HIS A 204 -8.86 0.47 18.16
N HIS A 205 -9.39 -0.75 18.17
CA HIS A 205 -10.23 -1.25 19.27
C HIS A 205 -9.45 -1.48 20.57
N HIS A 206 -8.17 -1.85 20.48
CA HIS A 206 -7.29 -1.89 21.66
C HIS A 206 -7.22 -0.53 22.36
N PHE A 207 -7.08 0.56 21.59
CA PHE A 207 -7.02 1.91 22.14
C PHE A 207 -8.39 2.38 22.65
N GLN A 208 -9.49 2.05 22.00
CA GLN A 208 -10.83 2.32 22.55
C GLN A 208 -11.02 1.64 23.91
N LYS A 209 -10.62 0.37 24.07
CA LYS A 209 -10.70 -0.34 25.35
C LYS A 209 -9.79 0.24 26.44
N LYS A 210 -8.78 1.03 26.08
CA LYS A 210 -7.98 1.83 27.01
C LYS A 210 -8.62 3.17 27.40
N GLY A 211 -9.83 3.47 26.91
CA GLY A 211 -10.57 4.69 27.22
C GLY A 211 -10.27 5.88 26.30
N TYR A 212 -9.64 5.67 25.15
CA TYR A 212 -9.41 6.75 24.18
C TYR A 212 -10.69 7.02 23.38
N HIS A 213 -11.03 8.31 23.23
CA HIS A 213 -12.13 8.73 22.35
C HIS A 213 -11.80 8.40 20.89
N GLU A 214 -12.80 7.99 20.11
CA GLU A 214 -12.65 7.51 18.73
C GLU A 214 -11.96 8.54 17.83
N THR A 215 -12.46 9.77 17.83
CA THR A 215 -11.86 10.90 17.11
C THR A 215 -10.38 11.12 17.44
N LYS A 216 -9.97 10.90 18.69
CA LYS A 216 -8.57 11.01 19.12
C LYS A 216 -7.72 9.88 18.56
N ILE A 217 -8.26 8.67 18.44
CA ILE A 217 -7.57 7.53 17.81
C ILE A 217 -7.40 7.81 16.32
N VAL A 218 -8.49 8.18 15.63
CA VAL A 218 -8.51 8.49 14.20
C VAL A 218 -7.49 9.57 13.85
N ALA A 219 -7.51 10.71 14.56
CA ALA A 219 -6.56 11.79 14.35
C ALA A 219 -5.10 11.36 14.55
N ARG A 220 -4.81 10.52 15.55
CA ARG A 220 -3.46 10.01 15.80
C ARG A 220 -3.00 9.05 14.70
N PHE A 221 -3.89 8.21 14.21
CA PHE A 221 -3.59 7.33 13.09
C PHE A 221 -3.34 8.14 11.82
N TRP A 222 -4.11 9.21 11.57
CA TRP A 222 -3.82 10.12 10.46
C TRP A 222 -2.46 10.80 10.59
N ILE A 223 -2.09 11.27 11.79
CA ILE A 223 -0.75 11.84 12.04
C ILE A 223 0.34 10.82 11.69
N ILE A 224 0.20 9.56 12.14
CA ILE A 224 1.14 8.49 11.80
C ILE A 224 1.13 8.22 10.29
N GLY A 225 -0.04 8.24 9.64
CA GLY A 225 -0.18 8.05 8.20
C GLY A 225 0.54 9.13 7.39
N VAL A 226 0.41 10.40 7.80
CA VAL A 226 1.14 11.52 7.20
C VAL A 226 2.65 11.35 7.41
N LEU A 227 3.10 10.94 8.60
CA LEU A 227 4.52 10.69 8.85
C LEU A 227 5.07 9.56 7.97
N LEU A 228 4.33 8.44 7.84
CA LEU A 228 4.69 7.33 6.96
C LEU A 228 4.73 7.77 5.49
N ALA A 229 3.77 8.58 5.04
CA ALA A 229 3.77 9.17 3.70
C ALA A 229 5.00 10.06 3.46
N ILE A 230 5.34 10.94 4.43
CA ILE A 230 6.54 11.78 4.34
C ILE A 230 7.80 10.92 4.28
N ILE A 231 7.94 9.90 5.13
CA ILE A 231 9.08 8.97 5.10
C ILE A 231 9.16 8.31 3.72
N THR A 232 8.04 7.85 3.18
CA THR A 232 7.96 7.24 1.85
C THR A 232 8.39 8.21 0.76
N ILE A 233 7.99 9.48 0.80
CA ILE A 233 8.41 10.50 -0.18
C ILE A 233 9.90 10.83 -0.03
N VAL A 234 10.38 11.01 1.21
CA VAL A 234 11.78 11.34 1.49
C VAL A 234 12.72 10.25 0.99
N THR A 235 12.30 8.97 0.99
CA THR A 235 13.10 7.88 0.41
C THR A 235 13.35 8.00 -1.09
N LEU A 236 12.60 8.85 -1.81
CA LEU A 236 12.97 9.22 -3.19
C LEU A 236 14.26 10.05 -3.23
N LYS A 237 14.45 10.95 -2.25
CA LYS A 237 15.54 11.94 -2.26
C LYS A 237 16.79 11.47 -1.53
N VAL A 238 16.69 10.54 -0.57
CA VAL A 238 17.84 10.02 0.20
C VAL A 238 18.70 9.04 -0.64
N ARG A 239 18.88 9.35 -1.92
CA ARG A 239 19.68 8.57 -2.87
C ARG A 239 20.99 9.30 -3.16
#